data_AF-A0A5C9EY34-F1
#
_entry.id   AF-A0A5C9EY34-F1
#
_cell.length_a   1.000
_cell.length_b   1.000
_cell.length_c   1.000
_cell.angle_alpha   90.00
_cell.angle_beta   90.00
_cell.angle_gamma   90.00
#
_symmetry.space_group_name_H-M   'P 1'
#
loop_
_entity.id
_entity.type
_entity.pdbx_description
1 polymer ?
#
loop_
_entity_poly.entity_id
_entity_poly.type
_entity_poly.pdbx_seq_one_letter_code
_entity_poly.pdbx_strand_id
1 'polypeptide(L)' 'MKEKACKNCHLITKNEQVCPKCKTHTLSEDYTGEVIIVKPEESKVAEYLKIHIPGKYALRVR' A
#
# COMPACT_ATOMS: atom_id res chain seq x y z
N MET A 1 11.37 7.23 11.70
CA MET A 1 10.61 7.41 10.43
C MET A 1 9.40 6.50 10.49
N LYS A 2 8.19 7.02 10.26
CA LYS A 2 6.95 6.23 10.38
C LYS A 2 6.43 5.86 8.98
N GLU A 3 6.20 4.57 8.75
CA GLU A 3 5.50 4.07 7.57
C GLU A 3 4.02 4.40 7.70
N LYS A 4 3.41 4.88 6.62
CA LYS A 4 1.97 5.17 6.58
C LYS A 4 1.32 4.44 5.42
N ALA A 5 0.13 3.89 5.63
CA ALA A 5 -0.66 3.25 4.61
C ALA A 5 -1.79 4.17 4.14
N CYS A 6 -2.01 4.25 2.83
CA CYS A 6 -3.15 4.96 2.27
C CYS A 6 -4.46 4.23 2.56
N LYS A 7 -5.47 4.91 3.10
CA LYS A 7 -6.79 4.29 3.37
C LYS A 7 -7.55 3.86 2.11
N ASN A 8 -7.19 4.41 0.94
CA ASN A 8 -7.89 4.13 -0.31
C ASN A 8 -7.26 3.02 -1.14
N CYS A 9 -5.92 3.01 -1.27
CA CYS A 9 -5.22 2.02 -2.09
C CYS A 9 -4.30 1.09 -1.30
N HIS A 10 -4.26 1.26 0.02
CA HIS A 10 -3.44 0.50 0.96
C HIS A 10 -1.93 0.55 0.70
N LEU A 11 -1.45 1.38 -0.22
CA LEU A 11 -0.02 1.56 -0.46
C LEU A 11 0.65 2.11 0.80
N ILE A 12 1.72 1.44 1.22
CA ILE A 12 2.58 1.86 2.33
C ILE A 12 3.68 2.75 1.77
N THR A 13 3.74 3.98 2.26
CA THR A 13 4.76 4.96 1.90
C THR A 13 5.65 5.30 3.09
N LYS A 14 6.90 5.65 2.80
CA LYS A 14 7.86 6.13 3.79
C LYS A 14 8.08 7.61 3.58
N ASN A 15 7.81 8.41 4.61
CA ASN A 15 8.04 9.86 4.65
C ASN A 15 7.19 10.71 3.68
N GLU A 16 6.26 10.13 2.92
CA GLU A 16 5.34 10.90 2.08
C GLU A 16 4.09 11.30 2.89
N GLN A 17 3.69 12.57 2.77
CA GLN A 17 2.42 13.06 3.33
C GLN A 17 1.22 12.84 2.38
N VAL A 18 1.52 12.52 1.12
CA VAL A 18 0.53 12.33 0.06
C VAL A 18 0.78 10.97 -0.58
N CYS A 19 -0.29 10.20 -0.77
CA CYS A 19 -0.18 8.95 -1.51
C CYS A 19 0.20 9.24 -2.99
N PRO A 20 1.30 8.68 -3.52
CA PRO A 20 1.71 8.93 -4.91
C PRO A 20 0.71 8.38 -5.94
N LYS A 21 -0.07 7.37 -5.57
CA LYS A 21 -1.09 6.75 -6.43
C LYS A 21 -2.43 7.49 -6.39
N CYS A 22 -2.94 7.78 -5.19
CA CYS A 22 -4.26 8.40 -5.03
C CYS A 22 -4.23 9.93 -4.98
N LYS A 23 -3.05 10.53 -4.77
CA LYS A 23 -2.86 11.97 -4.51
C LYS A 23 -3.69 12.47 -3.32
N THR A 24 -3.94 11.60 -2.33
CA THR A 24 -4.69 11.95 -1.12
C THR A 24 -3.76 12.12 0.08
N HIS A 25 -4.17 12.95 1.02
CA HIS A 25 -3.51 13.11 2.32
C HIS A 25 -4.03 12.12 3.38
N THR A 26 -4.90 11.16 2.97
CA THR A 26 -5.54 10.17 3.84
C THR A 26 -4.65 8.96 4.09
N LEU A 27 -3.52 9.22 4.76
CA LEU A 27 -2.55 8.22 5.17
C LEU A 27 -2.71 7.91 6.67
N SER A 28 -2.67 6.63 7.04
CA SER A 28 -2.75 6.17 8.42
C SER A 28 -1.48 5.46 8.86
N GLU A 29 -1.09 5.67 10.11
CA GLU A 29 0.01 4.94 10.76
C GLU A 29 -0.46 3.60 11.33
N ASP A 30 -1.77 3.45 11.54
CA ASP A 30 -2.38 2.24 12.10
C ASP A 30 -2.85 1.35 10.95
N TYR A 31 -2.01 0.39 10.59
CA TYR A 31 -2.34 -0.64 9.62
C TYR A 31 -1.80 -2.00 10.08
N THR A 32 -2.38 -3.08 9.56
CA THR A 32 -2.01 -4.44 9.95
C THR A 32 -1.84 -5.30 8.70
N GLY A 33 -0.79 -6.14 8.75
CA GLY A 33 -0.39 -7.01 7.64
C GLY A 33 0.31 -6.21 6.55
N GLU A 34 1.59 -6.49 6.33
CA GLU A 34 2.37 -5.93 5.22
C GLU A 34 2.53 -7.00 4.12
N VAL A 35 2.29 -6.59 2.88
CA VAL A 35 2.49 -7.40 1.68
C VAL A 35 3.42 -6.64 0.74
N ILE A 36 4.48 -7.30 0.30
CA ILE A 36 5.43 -6.73 -0.65
C ILE A 36 5.20 -7.40 -2.00
N ILE A 37 4.71 -6.63 -2.96
CA ILE A 37 4.54 -7.10 -4.33
C ILE A 37 5.76 -6.67 -5.14
N VAL A 38 6.62 -7.62 -5.49
CA VAL A 38 7.82 -7.36 -6.32
C VAL A 38 7.48 -7.46 -7.81
N LYS A 39 6.77 -8.51 -8.20
CA LYS A 39 6.29 -8.73 -9.57
C LYS A 39 4.78 -8.99 -9.57
N PRO A 40 3.95 -7.99 -9.89
CA PRO A 40 2.50 -8.15 -9.92
C PRO A 40 2.03 -9.23 -10.90
N GLU A 41 2.70 -9.34 -12.05
CA GLU A 41 2.32 -10.22 -13.16
C GLU A 41 2.48 -11.71 -12.84
N GLU A 42 3.43 -12.06 -11.99
CA GLU A 42 3.74 -13.45 -11.61
C GLU A 42 3.12 -13.82 -10.24
N SER A 43 2.39 -12.90 -9.59
CA SER A 43 1.92 -13.06 -8.21
C SER A 43 0.41 -13.26 -8.13
N LYS A 44 0.00 -14.47 -7.72
CA LYS A 44 -1.40 -14.76 -7.39
C LYS A 44 -1.96 -13.86 -6.29
N VAL A 45 -1.10 -13.43 -5.35
CA VAL A 45 -1.48 -12.50 -4.28
C VAL A 45 -1.78 -11.12 -4.86
N ALA A 46 -0.97 -10.65 -5.81
CA ALA A 46 -1.20 -9.38 -6.49
C ALA A 46 -2.49 -9.41 -7.31
N GLU A 47 -2.75 -10.51 -8.02
CA GLU A 47 -4.00 -10.73 -8.76
C GLU A 47 -5.22 -10.71 -7.82
N TYR A 48 -5.17 -11.47 -6.72
CA TYR A 48 -6.25 -11.52 -5.73
C TYR A 48 -6.53 -10.14 -5.11
N LEU A 49 -5.48 -9.38 -4.81
CA LEU A 49 -5.58 -8.03 -4.25
C LEU A 49 -5.80 -6.94 -5.33
N LYS A 50 -5.88 -7.31 -6.61
CA LYS A 50 -5.99 -6.39 -7.76
C LYS A 50 -4.91 -5.30 -7.76
N ILE A 51 -3.70 -5.69 -7.37
CA ILE A 51 -2.51 -4.85 -7.37
C ILE A 51 -1.76 -5.07 -8.68
N HIS A 52 -1.61 -4.01 -9.47
CA HIS A 52 -0.86 -4.03 -10.73
C HIS A 52 0.48 -3.29 -10.65
N ILE A 53 0.78 -2.70 -9.51
CA ILE A 53 1.97 -1.86 -9.32
C ILE A 53 2.83 -2.51 -8.25
N PRO A 54 4.14 -2.71 -8.49
CA PRO A 54 5.04 -3.22 -7.46
C PRO A 54 5.18 -2.21 -6.32
N GLY A 55 5.22 -2.70 -5.09
CA GLY A 55 5.28 -1.86 -3.91
C GLY A 55 4.91 -2.59 -2.63
N LYS A 56 4.96 -1.85 -1.52
CA LYS A 56 4.49 -2.30 -0.21
C LYS A 56 3.03 -1.91 -0.02
N TYR A 57 2.22 -2.85 0.43
CA TYR A 57 0.80 -2.67 0.65
C TYR A 57 0.40 -3.20 2.03
N ALA A 58 -0.56 -2.54 2.66
CA ALA A 58 -1.19 -3.00 3.88
C ALA A 58 -2.39 -3.90 3.55
N LEU A 59 -2.63 -4.94 4.34
CA LEU A 59 -3.86 -5.75 4.20
C LEU A 59 -5.06 -5.01 4.77
N ARG A 60 -4.87 -4.28 5.86
CA ARG A 60 -5.92 -3.54 6.55
C ARG A 60 -5.38 -2.23 7.09
N VAL A 61 -6.07 -1.14 6.80
CA VAL A 61 -5.73 0.22 7.28
C VAL A 61 -6.88 0.72 8.15
N ARG A 62 -6.59 1.30 9.31
CA ARG A 62 -7.58 1.92 10.22
C ARG A 62 -7.63 3.43 10.04
#